data_AF-A0A5C5YR38-F1
#
_entry.id   AF-A0A5C5YR38-F1
#
_cell.length_a   1.000
_cell.length_b   1.000
_cell.length_c   1.000
_cell.angle_alpha   90.00
_cell.angle_beta   90.00
_cell.angle_gamma   90.00
#
_symmetry.space_group_name_H-M   'P 1'
#
loop_
_entity.id
_entity.type
_entity.pdbx_description
1 polymer ?
#
loop_
_entity_poly.entity_id
_entity_poly.type
_entity_poly.pdbx_seq_one_letter_code
_entity_poly.pdbx_strand_id
1 'polypeptide(L)'
;MNRTLILLAACVMAAIPAVLSAQPFYYVGPAGGDFFDQANWNDSADGLGAFLATPVIDGGTGAIELAFIVDGDTVSAGADVDFGMGSLTLGPGASLGVGSGGLVFGSGSSFIMDQASLAVDAGGSGQIAFNGGSSISLSGSSVTASDDIFFRGELTIAGSMIESTGDDIEFQSSAMVVSINDSDFLASSTGSGGGFDQVIYFRTSTDAVFGSTFRGGRFGVLTDGVGTTTLFEATDSIFEFDGDVENIFASSNGGVHQFSLLGDSRLVADQLQSGIALFLGGNSTATFTDDLDDADGDSWLTDNALVRLDSTGASLTFANDQTADTRSRIFNGLAPTTYALDPSGFSPNDWDGVSAVTLRLVPEPGSAVLAILGGLGLAAAGRRRAG
;
A
#
# COMPACT_ATOMS: atom_id res chain seq x y z
N MET A 1 -14.82 -87.80 -11.91
CA MET A 1 -13.39 -87.69 -11.58
C MET A 1 -12.80 -86.54 -12.36
N ASN A 2 -12.41 -85.47 -11.64
CA ASN A 2 -11.41 -84.44 -11.93
C ASN A 2 -11.12 -84.05 -13.38
N ARG A 3 -11.50 -82.82 -13.76
CA ARG A 3 -10.59 -81.76 -14.25
C ARG A 3 -11.41 -80.54 -14.70
N THR A 4 -11.70 -79.65 -13.75
CA THR A 4 -12.19 -78.30 -14.04
C THR A 4 -11.38 -77.34 -13.19
N LEU A 5 -10.27 -76.83 -13.72
CA LEU A 5 -9.59 -75.64 -13.22
C LEU A 5 -8.43 -75.25 -14.13
N ILE A 6 -8.29 -73.94 -14.33
CA ILE A 6 -7.16 -73.18 -14.89
C ILE A 6 -7.19 -73.05 -16.42
N LEU A 7 -7.92 -72.05 -16.90
CA LEU A 7 -7.39 -71.12 -17.92
C LEU A 7 -8.20 -69.80 -17.85
N LEU A 8 -7.90 -68.98 -16.85
CA LEU A 8 -8.27 -67.57 -16.83
C LEU A 8 -7.17 -66.78 -16.12
N ALA A 9 -5.99 -66.74 -16.73
CA ALA A 9 -4.88 -65.92 -16.30
C ALA A 9 -4.03 -65.58 -17.53
N ALA A 10 -4.34 -64.45 -18.15
CA ALA A 10 -3.43 -63.59 -18.93
C ALA A 10 -4.24 -62.73 -19.89
N CYS A 11 -4.91 -61.68 -19.38
CA CYS A 11 -5.28 -60.48 -20.13
C CYS A 11 -5.76 -59.37 -19.18
N VAL A 12 -5.04 -59.19 -18.07
CA VAL A 12 -5.01 -57.90 -17.38
C VAL A 12 -3.57 -57.43 -17.53
N MET A 13 -3.22 -56.98 -18.74
CA MET A 13 -2.12 -56.04 -18.83
C MET A 13 -2.60 -54.80 -18.11
N ALA A 14 -2.03 -54.56 -16.94
CA ALA A 14 -2.10 -53.29 -16.27
C ALA A 14 -1.74 -52.22 -17.30
N ALA A 15 -2.72 -51.43 -17.72
CA ALA A 15 -2.44 -50.11 -18.23
C ALA A 15 -1.88 -49.34 -17.04
N ILE A 16 -0.56 -49.41 -16.86
CA ILE A 16 0.16 -48.46 -16.03
C ILE A 16 -0.20 -47.11 -16.64
N PRO A 17 -0.84 -46.18 -15.92
CA PRO A 17 -0.99 -44.83 -16.44
C PRO A 17 0.42 -44.37 -16.76
N ALA A 18 0.67 -44.05 -18.03
CA ALA A 18 1.93 -43.43 -18.41
C ALA A 18 2.06 -42.20 -17.52
N VAL A 19 3.04 -42.23 -16.63
CA VAL A 19 3.42 -41.05 -15.87
C VAL A 19 3.97 -40.12 -16.95
N LEU A 20 3.14 -39.17 -17.38
CA LEU A 20 3.58 -38.02 -18.13
C LEU A 20 4.56 -37.30 -17.20
N SER A 21 5.84 -37.63 -17.28
CA SER A 21 6.87 -36.79 -16.69
C SER A 21 6.98 -35.56 -17.57
N ALA A 22 6.82 -34.37 -16.99
CA ALA A 22 7.14 -33.12 -17.68
C ALA A 22 8.54 -33.27 -18.31
N GLN A 23 8.67 -33.02 -19.62
CA GLN A 23 10.00 -32.97 -20.22
C GLN A 23 10.72 -31.72 -19.70
N PRO A 24 11.92 -31.86 -19.12
CA PRO A 24 12.67 -30.72 -18.66
C PRO A 24 13.20 -29.93 -19.85
N PHE A 25 12.92 -28.62 -19.88
CA PHE A 25 13.59 -27.67 -20.76
C PHE A 25 14.61 -26.88 -19.94
N TYR A 26 15.73 -26.58 -20.56
CA TYR A 26 16.85 -25.87 -19.98
C TYR A 26 17.05 -24.57 -20.76
N TYR A 27 17.29 -23.48 -20.04
CA TYR A 27 17.71 -22.23 -20.66
C TYR A 27 19.15 -22.42 -21.19
N VAL A 28 19.33 -22.22 -22.49
CA VAL A 28 20.63 -22.31 -23.21
C VAL A 28 20.96 -21.01 -23.94
N GLY A 29 20.17 -19.95 -23.70
CA GLY A 29 20.42 -18.62 -24.23
C GLY A 29 21.73 -18.01 -23.73
N PRO A 30 22.23 -16.96 -24.41
CA PRO A 30 23.40 -16.24 -23.94
C PRO A 30 23.12 -15.60 -22.57
N ALA A 31 24.15 -15.43 -21.74
CA ALA A 31 24.00 -14.65 -20.51
C ALA A 31 23.52 -13.23 -20.85
N GLY A 32 22.43 -12.77 -20.22
CA GLY A 32 21.76 -11.51 -20.57
C GLY A 32 20.92 -11.55 -21.85
N GLY A 33 20.66 -12.75 -22.40
CA GLY A 33 19.67 -12.95 -23.45
C GLY A 33 18.25 -12.89 -22.89
N ASP A 34 17.26 -12.77 -23.78
CA ASP A 34 15.85 -12.71 -23.38
C ASP A 34 15.39 -14.04 -22.77
N PHE A 35 15.08 -14.03 -21.48
CA PHE A 35 14.65 -15.21 -20.74
C PHE A 35 13.38 -15.83 -21.30
N PHE A 36 12.47 -15.03 -21.86
CA PHE A 36 11.17 -15.50 -22.34
C PHE A 36 11.16 -15.85 -23.84
N ASP A 37 12.27 -15.64 -24.54
CA ASP A 37 12.40 -16.08 -25.93
C ASP A 37 12.48 -17.62 -25.98
N GLN A 38 11.49 -18.25 -26.61
CA GLN A 38 11.43 -19.70 -26.82
C GLN A 38 12.68 -20.26 -27.52
N ALA A 39 13.37 -19.45 -28.32
CA ALA A 39 14.60 -19.84 -28.99
C ALA A 39 15.78 -20.04 -28.02
N ASN A 40 15.63 -19.60 -26.77
CA ASN A 40 16.63 -19.77 -25.72
C ASN A 40 16.36 -20.99 -24.81
N TRP A 41 15.32 -21.78 -25.07
CA TRP A 41 14.98 -22.97 -24.27
C TRP A 41 15.09 -24.26 -25.08
N ASN A 42 15.78 -25.25 -24.52
CA ASN A 42 16.13 -26.50 -25.19
C ASN A 42 15.85 -27.72 -24.30
N ASP A 43 15.39 -28.83 -24.86
CA ASP A 43 15.11 -30.06 -24.10
C ASP A 43 16.38 -30.82 -23.65
N SER A 44 17.57 -30.28 -23.97
CA SER A 44 18.86 -30.75 -23.51
C SER A 44 19.69 -29.63 -22.88
N ALA A 45 20.30 -29.91 -21.74
CA ALA A 45 21.14 -28.96 -20.99
C ALA A 45 22.42 -28.53 -21.73
N ASP A 46 22.83 -29.27 -22.77
CA ASP A 46 23.98 -28.92 -23.63
C ASP A 46 23.59 -28.08 -24.86
N GLY A 47 22.31 -27.77 -25.04
CA GLY A 47 21.77 -26.99 -26.16
C GLY A 47 21.75 -27.73 -27.51
N LEU A 48 22.02 -29.04 -27.53
CA LEU A 48 21.99 -29.84 -28.76
C LEU A 48 20.64 -30.52 -29.03
N GLY A 49 19.70 -30.36 -28.10
CA GLY A 49 18.35 -30.90 -28.18
C GLY A 49 17.41 -30.07 -29.06
N ALA A 50 16.12 -30.38 -28.99
CA ALA A 50 15.09 -29.59 -29.64
C ALA A 50 14.79 -28.32 -28.84
N PHE A 51 14.71 -27.20 -29.53
CA PHE A 51 14.18 -25.98 -28.95
C PHE A 51 12.67 -26.11 -28.72
N LEU A 52 12.16 -25.35 -27.76
CA LEU A 52 10.73 -25.30 -27.47
C LEU A 52 9.95 -24.99 -28.76
N ALA A 53 9.12 -25.95 -29.19
CA ALA A 53 8.33 -25.84 -30.42
C ALA A 53 7.05 -25.02 -30.23
N THR A 54 6.62 -24.87 -28.98
CA THR A 54 5.56 -23.95 -28.54
C THR A 54 6.21 -22.84 -27.72
N PRO A 55 5.67 -21.62 -27.72
CA PRO A 55 6.25 -20.56 -26.92
C PRO A 55 6.18 -20.91 -25.42
N VAL A 56 7.07 -20.31 -24.63
CA VAL A 56 7.00 -20.26 -23.16
C VAL A 56 5.66 -19.59 -22.73
N ILE A 57 5.14 -18.75 -23.63
CA ILE A 57 3.78 -18.21 -23.74
C ILE A 57 2.81 -19.28 -24.32
N ASP A 58 1.65 -19.52 -23.70
CA ASP A 58 0.74 -20.61 -24.11
C ASP A 58 -0.57 -20.10 -24.76
N GLY A 59 -1.28 -21.02 -25.42
CA GLY A 59 -2.74 -21.00 -25.59
C GLY A 59 -3.26 -20.19 -26.76
N GLY A 60 -2.40 -19.44 -27.45
CA GLY A 60 -2.81 -18.45 -28.45
C GLY A 60 -3.25 -17.11 -27.85
N THR A 61 -3.02 -16.89 -26.55
CA THR A 61 -3.33 -15.65 -25.83
C THR A 61 -2.20 -14.62 -25.89
N GLY A 62 -0.97 -15.06 -26.12
CA GLY A 62 0.20 -14.18 -26.07
C GLY A 62 0.76 -13.99 -24.66
N ALA A 63 0.25 -14.70 -23.65
CA ALA A 63 0.68 -14.60 -22.26
C ALA A 63 1.30 -15.91 -21.70
N ILE A 64 2.07 -15.79 -20.64
CA ILE A 64 2.68 -16.89 -19.90
C ILE A 64 1.61 -17.57 -19.04
N GLU A 65 1.35 -18.85 -19.30
CA GLU A 65 0.43 -19.69 -18.52
C GLU A 65 1.16 -20.71 -17.62
N LEU A 66 2.50 -20.69 -17.65
CA LEU A 66 3.37 -21.60 -16.89
C LEU A 66 3.86 -20.97 -15.58
N ALA A 67 4.35 -21.81 -14.68
CA ALA A 67 5.02 -21.39 -13.46
C ALA A 67 6.54 -21.35 -13.65
N PHE A 68 7.15 -20.20 -13.38
CA PHE A 68 8.60 -20.01 -13.40
C PHE A 68 9.14 -19.75 -12.01
N ILE A 69 10.32 -20.30 -11.77
CA ILE A 69 11.07 -20.11 -10.53
C ILE A 69 12.48 -19.71 -10.93
N VAL A 70 12.92 -18.56 -10.43
CA VAL A 70 14.32 -18.11 -10.52
C VAL A 70 14.86 -18.13 -9.10
N ASP A 71 15.96 -18.84 -8.89
CA ASP A 71 16.55 -19.03 -7.55
C ASP A 71 18.03 -18.65 -7.60
N GLY A 72 18.39 -17.56 -6.92
CA GLY A 72 19.75 -17.01 -6.86
C GLY A 72 20.33 -16.45 -8.16
N ASP A 73 19.64 -16.64 -9.30
CA ASP A 73 20.12 -16.22 -10.62
C ASP A 73 19.60 -14.83 -11.03
N THR A 74 20.34 -14.17 -11.92
CA THR A 74 19.92 -12.93 -12.58
C THR A 74 19.45 -13.23 -13.99
N VAL A 75 18.21 -12.87 -14.30
CA VAL A 75 17.58 -13.03 -15.61
C VAL A 75 17.11 -11.67 -16.14
N SER A 76 17.02 -11.56 -17.47
CA SER A 76 16.55 -10.35 -18.14
C SER A 76 15.51 -10.68 -19.19
N ALA A 77 14.44 -9.88 -19.26
CA ALA A 77 13.48 -9.88 -20.35
C ALA A 77 13.80 -8.70 -21.29
N GLY A 78 13.83 -9.00 -22.59
CA GLY A 78 14.12 -8.00 -23.63
C GLY A 78 12.89 -7.20 -24.05
N ALA A 79 11.69 -7.64 -23.69
CA ALA A 79 10.39 -7.12 -24.11
C ALA A 79 9.36 -7.18 -22.97
N ASP A 80 8.15 -6.67 -23.25
CA ASP A 80 6.97 -6.80 -22.38
C ASP A 80 6.79 -8.25 -21.89
N VAL A 81 6.47 -8.40 -20.61
CA VAL A 81 6.24 -9.70 -19.98
C VAL A 81 4.82 -9.75 -19.44
N ASP A 82 3.97 -10.55 -20.09
CA ASP A 82 2.59 -10.75 -19.67
C ASP A 82 2.40 -12.17 -19.13
N PHE A 83 2.02 -12.28 -17.86
CA PHE A 83 1.51 -13.51 -17.25
C PHE A 83 0.00 -13.57 -17.38
N GLY A 84 -0.51 -14.66 -17.96
CA GLY A 84 -1.94 -15.00 -17.97
C GLY A 84 -2.33 -15.56 -16.60
N MET A 85 -2.50 -16.87 -16.50
CA MET A 85 -2.65 -17.63 -15.26
C MET A 85 -1.33 -18.20 -14.72
N GLY A 86 -0.23 -17.95 -15.43
CA GLY A 86 1.10 -18.38 -15.02
C GLY A 86 1.56 -17.73 -13.72
N SER A 87 2.70 -18.18 -13.21
CA SER A 87 3.27 -17.63 -11.97
C SER A 87 4.76 -17.41 -12.09
N LEU A 88 5.27 -16.47 -11.28
CA LEU A 88 6.70 -16.22 -11.15
C LEU A 88 7.07 -16.21 -9.67
N THR A 89 8.08 -16.99 -9.32
CA THR A 89 8.73 -16.98 -8.00
C THR A 89 10.17 -16.56 -8.17
N LEU A 90 10.57 -15.48 -7.50
CA LEU A 90 11.95 -15.05 -7.37
C LEU A 90 12.42 -15.37 -5.95
N GLY A 91 13.29 -16.38 -5.83
CA GLY A 91 13.88 -16.81 -4.57
C GLY A 91 15.04 -15.92 -4.11
N PRO A 92 15.63 -16.20 -2.94
CA PRO A 92 16.69 -15.37 -2.36
C PRO A 92 17.85 -15.12 -3.31
N GLY A 93 18.20 -13.84 -3.51
CA GLY A 93 19.27 -13.41 -4.40
C GLY A 93 18.95 -13.46 -5.90
N ALA A 94 17.74 -13.91 -6.28
CA ALA A 94 17.30 -13.85 -7.66
C ALA A 94 17.04 -12.39 -8.09
N SER A 95 17.24 -12.11 -9.37
CA SER A 95 16.93 -10.82 -9.96
C SER A 95 16.27 -10.97 -11.33
N LEU A 96 15.20 -10.21 -11.58
CA LEU A 96 14.61 -10.04 -12.91
C LEU A 96 14.71 -8.57 -13.34
N GLY A 97 15.33 -8.33 -14.50
CA GLY A 97 15.29 -7.04 -15.18
C GLY A 97 14.39 -7.11 -16.42
N VAL A 98 13.48 -6.15 -16.60
CA VAL A 98 12.70 -5.98 -17.84
C VAL A 98 13.17 -4.69 -18.50
N GLY A 99 13.86 -4.81 -19.63
CA GLY A 99 14.57 -3.68 -20.27
C GLY A 99 13.78 -2.94 -21.35
N SER A 100 12.60 -3.44 -21.71
CA SER A 100 11.64 -2.69 -22.52
C SER A 100 10.23 -3.16 -22.21
N GLY A 101 9.25 -2.24 -22.29
CA GLY A 101 7.88 -2.57 -21.96
C GLY A 101 7.57 -2.62 -20.47
N GLY A 102 6.49 -3.30 -20.10
CA GLY A 102 6.02 -3.49 -18.73
C GLY A 102 5.99 -4.97 -18.30
N LEU A 103 5.61 -5.18 -17.05
CA LEU A 103 5.37 -6.50 -16.46
C LEU A 103 3.93 -6.59 -15.95
N VAL A 104 3.15 -7.50 -16.51
CA VAL A 104 1.72 -7.65 -16.18
C VAL A 104 1.44 -9.04 -15.63
N PHE A 105 0.69 -9.08 -14.53
CA PHE A 105 0.17 -10.29 -13.92
C PHE A 105 -1.35 -10.32 -14.06
N GLY A 106 -1.85 -11.24 -14.88
CA GLY A 106 -3.27 -11.44 -15.17
C GLY A 106 -4.06 -12.10 -14.05
N SER A 107 -5.35 -12.31 -14.28
CA SER A 107 -6.21 -12.97 -13.28
C SER A 107 -5.81 -14.44 -13.10
N GLY A 108 -5.71 -14.90 -11.85
CA GLY A 108 -5.28 -16.25 -11.50
C GLY A 108 -3.77 -16.45 -11.47
N SER A 109 -2.98 -15.43 -11.85
CA SER A 109 -1.52 -15.47 -11.73
C SER A 109 -1.05 -15.33 -10.28
N SER A 110 0.20 -15.71 -10.04
CA SER A 110 0.87 -15.54 -8.75
C SER A 110 2.27 -14.98 -8.91
N PHE A 111 2.60 -13.98 -8.12
CA PHE A 111 3.94 -13.41 -8.03
C PHE A 111 4.47 -13.48 -6.61
N ILE A 112 5.59 -14.18 -6.44
CA ILE A 112 6.22 -14.38 -5.13
C ILE A 112 7.68 -13.90 -5.23
N MET A 113 8.09 -13.04 -4.31
CA MET A 113 9.48 -12.63 -4.13
C MET A 113 9.89 -12.82 -2.67
N ASP A 114 11.02 -13.50 -2.45
CA ASP A 114 11.69 -13.61 -1.15
C ASP A 114 13.13 -13.17 -1.31
N GLN A 115 13.51 -12.04 -0.70
CA GLN A 115 14.85 -11.47 -0.73
C GLN A 115 15.42 -11.36 -2.16
N ALA A 116 14.59 -10.92 -3.09
CA ALA A 116 14.88 -10.83 -4.51
C ALA A 116 14.75 -9.39 -5.03
N SER A 117 15.20 -9.14 -6.26
CA SER A 117 15.03 -7.86 -6.94
C SER A 117 14.27 -7.96 -8.26
N LEU A 118 13.34 -7.04 -8.48
CA LEU A 118 12.65 -6.82 -9.74
C LEU A 118 12.86 -5.38 -10.16
N ALA A 119 13.34 -5.16 -11.38
CA ALA A 119 13.44 -3.85 -12.00
C ALA A 119 12.78 -3.88 -13.38
N VAL A 120 11.80 -3.00 -13.59
CA VAL A 120 11.22 -2.73 -14.91
C VAL A 120 11.66 -1.33 -15.31
N ASP A 121 12.67 -1.27 -16.19
CA ASP A 121 13.29 -0.03 -16.64
C ASP A 121 13.15 0.08 -18.17
N ALA A 122 12.05 0.69 -18.59
CA ALA A 122 11.72 0.92 -19.99
C ALA A 122 11.54 2.41 -20.30
N GLY A 123 12.14 3.30 -19.50
CA GLY A 123 11.85 4.74 -19.55
C GLY A 123 10.41 5.02 -19.10
N GLY A 124 9.74 6.01 -19.70
CA GLY A 124 8.38 6.42 -19.31
C GLY A 124 7.25 5.46 -19.73
N SER A 125 7.51 4.16 -19.79
CA SER A 125 6.50 3.12 -20.02
C SER A 125 6.77 1.84 -19.22
N GLY A 126 7.75 1.86 -18.32
CA GLY A 126 8.19 0.69 -17.55
C GLY A 126 7.29 0.39 -16.37
N GLN A 127 6.02 0.09 -16.66
CA GLN A 127 5.00 -0.13 -15.66
C GLN A 127 4.99 -1.57 -15.13
N ILE A 128 4.56 -1.75 -13.87
CA ILE A 128 4.23 -3.04 -13.27
C ILE A 128 2.75 -3.06 -12.95
N ALA A 129 2.01 -4.07 -13.42
CA ALA A 129 0.59 -4.18 -13.17
C ALA A 129 0.18 -5.56 -12.67
N PHE A 130 -0.35 -5.62 -11.45
CA PHE A 130 -0.99 -6.81 -10.92
C PHE A 130 -2.50 -6.66 -11.03
N ASN A 131 -3.16 -7.44 -11.88
CA ASN A 131 -4.59 -7.31 -12.16
C ASN A 131 -5.48 -8.02 -11.14
N GLY A 132 -6.78 -7.71 -11.18
CA GLY A 132 -7.81 -8.33 -10.34
C GLY A 132 -7.76 -9.86 -10.35
N GLY A 133 -7.68 -10.45 -9.16
CA GLY A 133 -7.61 -11.91 -8.98
C GLY A 133 -6.22 -12.53 -9.14
N SER A 134 -5.16 -11.72 -9.26
CA SER A 134 -3.77 -12.16 -9.04
C SER A 134 -3.44 -12.25 -7.54
N SER A 135 -2.37 -12.96 -7.20
CA SER A 135 -1.83 -13.04 -5.82
C SER A 135 -0.38 -12.58 -5.77
N ILE A 136 -0.04 -11.77 -4.78
CA ILE A 136 1.26 -11.09 -4.68
C ILE A 136 1.80 -11.28 -3.25
N SER A 137 3.01 -11.82 -3.15
CA SER A 137 3.72 -11.96 -1.89
C SER A 137 5.15 -11.46 -2.04
N LEU A 138 5.48 -10.36 -1.35
CA LEU A 138 6.80 -9.75 -1.36
C LEU A 138 7.37 -9.80 0.06
N SER A 139 8.54 -10.41 0.24
CA SER A 139 9.24 -10.45 1.52
C SER A 139 10.70 -10.06 1.34
N GLY A 140 11.19 -9.06 2.09
CA GLY A 140 12.59 -8.63 2.03
C GLY A 140 13.06 -8.20 0.64
N SER A 141 12.14 -7.83 -0.25
CA SER A 141 12.39 -7.71 -1.69
C SER A 141 12.42 -6.27 -2.17
N SER A 142 13.07 -6.01 -3.30
CA SER A 142 13.12 -4.70 -3.95
C SER A 142 12.36 -4.75 -5.27
N VAL A 143 11.39 -3.84 -5.46
CA VAL A 143 10.62 -3.69 -6.69
C VAL A 143 10.76 -2.26 -7.18
N THR A 144 11.24 -2.08 -8.40
CA THR A 144 11.36 -0.77 -9.04
C THR A 144 10.68 -0.77 -10.41
N ALA A 145 9.88 0.25 -10.68
CA ALA A 145 9.30 0.55 -11.98
C ALA A 145 9.74 1.94 -12.42
N SER A 146 10.07 2.10 -13.70
CA SER A 146 10.41 3.41 -14.27
C SER A 146 9.17 4.28 -14.57
N ASP A 147 7.98 3.72 -14.36
CA ASP A 147 6.65 4.33 -14.52
C ASP A 147 5.74 3.78 -13.40
N ASP A 148 4.42 3.68 -13.61
CA ASP A 148 3.46 3.23 -12.58
C ASP A 148 3.67 1.82 -12.00
N ILE A 149 3.30 1.67 -10.73
CA ILE A 149 3.05 0.36 -10.10
C ILE A 149 1.58 0.25 -9.70
N PHE A 150 0.87 -0.69 -10.30
CA PHE A 150 -0.54 -0.96 -10.02
C PHE A 150 -0.76 -2.24 -9.24
N PHE A 151 -1.38 -2.12 -8.07
CA PHE A 151 -1.84 -3.23 -7.25
C PHE A 151 -3.37 -3.37 -7.36
N ARG A 152 -3.86 -4.45 -8.00
CA ARG A 152 -5.29 -4.83 -8.09
C ARG A 152 -5.57 -6.26 -7.59
N GLY A 153 -4.56 -6.97 -7.08
CA GLY A 153 -4.66 -8.36 -6.60
C GLY A 153 -4.76 -8.52 -5.09
N GLU A 154 -4.58 -9.74 -4.60
CA GLU A 154 -4.36 -10.04 -3.18
C GLU A 154 -2.90 -9.74 -2.81
N LEU A 155 -2.67 -8.97 -1.74
CA LEU A 155 -1.36 -8.39 -1.44
C LEU A 155 -0.86 -8.73 -0.04
N THR A 156 0.32 -9.32 0.05
CA THR A 156 1.11 -9.45 1.28
C THR A 156 2.50 -8.90 1.03
N ILE A 157 2.85 -7.81 1.71
CA ILE A 157 4.16 -7.14 1.56
C ILE A 157 4.80 -7.03 2.94
N ALA A 158 6.04 -7.48 3.08
CA ALA A 158 6.77 -7.44 4.34
C ALA A 158 8.24 -7.09 4.13
N GLY A 159 8.80 -6.14 4.89
CA GLY A 159 10.23 -5.82 4.86
C GLY A 159 10.74 -5.41 3.47
N SER A 160 9.88 -4.92 2.58
CA SER A 160 10.20 -4.74 1.16
C SER A 160 10.31 -3.26 0.79
N MET A 161 11.05 -2.96 -0.27
CA MET A 161 11.16 -1.63 -0.87
C MET A 161 10.44 -1.62 -2.21
N ILE A 162 9.51 -0.68 -2.40
CA ILE A 162 8.71 -0.51 -3.61
C ILE A 162 8.88 0.92 -4.10
N GLU A 163 9.37 1.07 -5.33
CA GLU A 163 9.70 2.37 -5.90
C GLU A 163 9.12 2.52 -7.30
N SER A 164 8.36 3.60 -7.52
CA SER A 164 8.11 4.16 -8.85
C SER A 164 9.05 5.36 -9.04
N THR A 165 9.86 5.35 -10.10
CA THR A 165 10.80 6.45 -10.42
C THR A 165 10.30 7.40 -11.50
N GLY A 166 9.10 7.14 -12.02
CA GLY A 166 8.47 7.91 -13.09
C GLY A 166 7.20 8.61 -12.65
N ASP A 167 6.34 7.88 -11.95
CA ASP A 167 4.93 8.26 -11.74
C ASP A 167 4.37 7.65 -10.43
N ASP A 168 3.28 6.88 -10.47
CA ASP A 168 2.47 6.58 -9.29
C ASP A 168 2.69 5.18 -8.69
N ILE A 169 2.25 5.02 -7.44
CA ILE A 169 2.00 3.72 -6.80
C ILE A 169 0.53 3.65 -6.39
N GLU A 170 -0.19 2.68 -6.95
CA GLU A 170 -1.64 2.66 -6.90
C GLU A 170 -2.21 1.37 -6.28
N PHE A 171 -2.88 1.48 -5.14
CA PHE A 171 -3.68 0.41 -4.55
C PHE A 171 -5.13 0.57 -4.98
N GLN A 172 -5.49 -0.10 -6.06
CA GLN A 172 -6.77 0.06 -6.74
C GLN A 172 -7.91 -0.63 -6.01
N SER A 173 -9.16 -0.36 -6.39
CA SER A 173 -10.32 -0.86 -5.63
C SER A 173 -10.55 -2.36 -5.67
N SER A 174 -9.94 -3.07 -6.62
CA SER A 174 -9.91 -4.53 -6.66
C SER A 174 -8.82 -5.14 -5.80
N ALA A 175 -7.90 -4.33 -5.27
CA ALA A 175 -6.87 -4.79 -4.36
C ALA A 175 -7.48 -5.28 -3.05
N MET A 176 -7.01 -6.44 -2.60
CA MET A 176 -7.24 -6.96 -1.26
C MET A 176 -5.92 -6.92 -0.50
N VAL A 177 -5.72 -5.86 0.28
CA VAL A 177 -4.54 -5.72 1.13
C VAL A 177 -4.69 -6.67 2.31
N VAL A 178 -3.95 -7.78 2.30
CA VAL A 178 -3.92 -8.74 3.41
C VAL A 178 -3.00 -8.22 4.51
N SER A 179 -1.80 -7.74 4.12
CA SER A 179 -0.91 -7.01 5.02
C SER A 179 0.19 -6.24 4.29
N ILE A 180 0.61 -5.13 4.88
CA ILE A 180 1.80 -4.35 4.54
C ILE A 180 2.55 -4.08 5.83
N ASN A 181 3.74 -4.67 6.00
CA ASN A 181 4.51 -4.61 7.25
C ASN A 181 5.94 -4.15 6.99
N ASP A 182 6.45 -3.23 7.79
CA ASP A 182 7.87 -2.82 7.81
C ASP A 182 8.43 -2.55 6.40
N SER A 183 7.62 -1.96 5.52
CA SER A 183 7.97 -1.78 4.09
C SER A 183 8.07 -0.31 3.73
N ASP A 184 8.91 0.00 2.75
CA ASP A 184 9.14 1.37 2.27
C ASP A 184 8.56 1.53 0.86
N PHE A 185 7.72 2.54 0.68
CA PHE A 185 7.15 2.95 -0.60
C PHE A 185 7.66 4.34 -0.97
N LEU A 186 8.11 4.49 -2.21
CA LEU A 186 8.59 5.75 -2.77
C LEU A 186 8.02 5.95 -4.17
N ALA A 187 7.18 6.97 -4.33
CA ALA A 187 6.80 7.47 -5.65
C ALA A 187 7.60 8.75 -5.90
N SER A 188 8.55 8.71 -6.83
CA SER A 188 9.44 9.83 -7.14
C SER A 188 9.50 10.01 -8.64
N SER A 189 9.63 11.25 -9.12
CA SER A 189 9.86 11.51 -10.54
C SER A 189 11.20 12.17 -10.79
N THR A 190 11.83 11.73 -11.87
CA THR A 190 12.95 12.41 -12.51
C THR A 190 12.51 13.32 -13.66
N GLY A 191 11.19 13.41 -13.91
CA GLY A 191 10.55 14.11 -15.03
C GLY A 191 10.24 15.60 -14.77
N SER A 192 9.71 16.27 -15.79
CA SER A 192 9.45 17.72 -15.79
C SER A 192 8.27 18.17 -14.92
N GLY A 193 7.51 17.23 -14.35
CA GLY A 193 6.40 17.46 -13.45
C GLY A 193 6.79 17.85 -12.02
N GLY A 194 8.05 17.60 -11.63
CA GLY A 194 8.52 17.83 -10.27
C GLY A 194 7.95 16.81 -9.28
N GLY A 195 8.32 16.95 -7.99
CA GLY A 195 7.97 16.01 -6.93
C GLY A 195 6.47 15.87 -6.68
N PHE A 196 5.66 16.89 -6.98
CA PHE A 196 4.23 16.93 -6.66
C PHE A 196 3.34 16.06 -7.56
N ASP A 197 3.77 15.76 -8.78
CA ASP A 197 2.91 15.02 -9.71
C ASP A 197 2.71 13.56 -9.27
N GLN A 198 3.66 12.98 -8.51
CA GLN A 198 3.66 11.58 -8.11
C GLN A 198 2.77 11.34 -6.91
N VAL A 199 2.05 10.24 -6.98
CA VAL A 199 1.02 9.88 -6.03
C VAL A 199 1.26 8.49 -5.50
N ILE A 200 1.09 8.35 -4.18
CA ILE A 200 0.76 7.06 -3.58
C ILE A 200 -0.70 7.11 -3.15
N TYR A 201 -1.54 6.19 -3.63
CA TYR A 201 -2.94 6.20 -3.23
C TYR A 201 -3.58 4.84 -2.96
N PHE A 202 -4.59 4.88 -2.08
CA PHE A 202 -5.42 3.76 -1.71
C PHE A 202 -6.88 4.00 -2.10
N ARG A 203 -7.39 3.20 -3.04
CA ARG A 203 -8.80 3.11 -3.43
C ARG A 203 -9.50 1.87 -2.85
N THR A 204 -8.86 1.21 -1.88
CA THR A 204 -9.38 0.06 -1.15
C THR A 204 -9.27 0.32 0.34
N SER A 205 -10.16 -0.28 1.15
CA SER A 205 -10.07 -0.15 2.60
C SER A 205 -9.05 -1.15 3.16
N THR A 206 -8.31 -0.75 4.19
CA THR A 206 -7.31 -1.58 4.87
C THR A 206 -7.09 -1.11 6.30
N ASP A 207 -6.93 -2.06 7.21
CA ASP A 207 -6.46 -1.91 8.60
C ASP A 207 -5.15 -2.68 8.84
N ALA A 208 -4.51 -3.13 7.75
CA ALA A 208 -3.42 -4.07 7.78
C ALA A 208 -2.06 -3.45 7.41
N VAL A 209 -1.86 -2.16 7.72
CA VAL A 209 -0.62 -1.43 7.45
C VAL A 209 0.11 -1.12 8.76
N PHE A 210 1.33 -1.66 8.91
CA PHE A 210 2.12 -1.56 10.14
C PHE A 210 3.59 -1.22 9.84
N GLY A 211 4.20 -0.35 10.66
CA GLY A 211 5.66 -0.13 10.62
C GLY A 211 6.21 0.40 9.30
N SER A 212 5.36 0.88 8.39
CA SER A 212 5.74 1.12 6.99
C SER A 212 5.95 2.61 6.71
N THR A 213 6.78 2.93 5.72
CA THR A 213 7.07 4.30 5.28
C THR A 213 6.49 4.55 3.90
N PHE A 214 5.80 5.67 3.71
CA PHE A 214 5.29 6.13 2.42
C PHE A 214 5.82 7.52 2.13
N ARG A 215 6.44 7.68 0.96
CA ARG A 215 7.04 8.94 0.49
C ARG A 215 6.67 9.23 -0.95
N GLY A 216 6.40 10.49 -1.25
CA GLY A 216 6.21 10.94 -2.62
C GLY A 216 5.70 12.36 -2.70
N GLY A 217 5.10 12.72 -3.83
CA GLY A 217 4.48 14.02 -4.01
C GLY A 217 3.24 14.18 -3.16
N ARG A 218 2.24 13.34 -3.39
CA ARG A 218 0.92 13.45 -2.76
C ARG A 218 0.43 12.09 -2.27
N PHE A 219 -0.45 12.12 -1.29
CA PHE A 219 -1.09 10.92 -0.74
C PHE A 219 -2.59 10.94 -0.97
N GLY A 220 -3.10 9.83 -1.50
CA GLY A 220 -4.52 9.70 -1.83
C GLY A 220 -5.25 8.65 -0.99
N VAL A 221 -6.42 9.00 -0.45
CA VAL A 221 -7.43 8.02 -0.01
C VAL A 221 -8.68 8.22 -0.85
N LEU A 222 -9.03 7.24 -1.68
CA LEU A 222 -10.01 7.38 -2.75
C LEU A 222 -11.12 6.34 -2.65
N THR A 223 -12.21 6.57 -3.36
CA THR A 223 -13.36 5.66 -3.36
C THR A 223 -13.97 5.54 -4.75
N ASP A 224 -14.65 4.42 -5.02
CA ASP A 224 -15.20 4.08 -6.34
C ASP A 224 -16.49 4.84 -6.70
N GLY A 225 -17.06 5.63 -5.79
CA GLY A 225 -18.24 6.41 -6.14
C GLY A 225 -18.92 7.18 -5.01
N VAL A 226 -20.06 7.75 -5.35
CA VAL A 226 -20.92 8.46 -4.40
C VAL A 226 -21.55 7.47 -3.43
N GLY A 227 -21.46 7.73 -2.13
CA GLY A 227 -22.06 6.94 -1.06
C GLY A 227 -21.21 5.75 -0.59
N THR A 228 -19.99 5.59 -1.10
CA THR A 228 -19.03 4.60 -0.61
C THR A 228 -18.07 5.21 0.41
N THR A 229 -17.52 4.34 1.26
CA THR A 229 -16.56 4.72 2.29
C THR A 229 -15.28 3.94 2.07
N THR A 230 -14.15 4.65 2.12
CA THR A 230 -12.83 4.03 2.13
C THR A 230 -12.17 4.32 3.46
N LEU A 231 -11.78 3.26 4.16
CA LEU A 231 -11.12 3.34 5.46
C LEU A 231 -9.68 2.88 5.28
N PHE A 232 -8.74 3.81 5.39
CA PHE A 232 -7.32 3.50 5.42
C PHE A 232 -6.80 3.72 6.83
N GLU A 233 -6.30 2.67 7.48
CA GLU A 233 -5.73 2.73 8.82
C GLU A 233 -4.29 2.20 8.80
N ALA A 234 -3.40 2.96 9.43
CA ALA A 234 -1.99 2.61 9.57
C ALA A 234 -1.51 2.81 11.01
N THR A 235 -0.76 1.83 11.51
CA THR A 235 -0.20 1.83 12.86
C THR A 235 1.33 1.89 12.80
N ASP A 236 1.94 2.71 13.65
CA ASP A 236 3.39 2.85 13.76
C ASP A 236 4.09 3.14 12.40
N SER A 237 3.41 3.88 11.51
CA SER A 237 3.82 4.10 10.12
C SER A 237 4.15 5.56 9.84
N ILE A 238 5.01 5.81 8.86
CA ILE A 238 5.51 7.15 8.50
C ILE A 238 4.98 7.54 7.11
N PHE A 239 4.45 8.74 7.00
CA PHE A 239 3.94 9.36 5.78
C PHE A 239 4.64 10.71 5.61
N GLU A 240 5.41 10.87 4.54
CA GLU A 240 6.16 12.09 4.25
C GLU A 240 5.95 12.48 2.80
N PHE A 241 5.10 13.48 2.59
CA PHE A 241 4.71 13.95 1.27
C PHE A 241 5.06 15.43 1.14
N ASP A 242 5.61 15.79 -0.02
CA ASP A 242 5.97 17.18 -0.31
C ASP A 242 4.72 18.04 -0.53
N GLY A 243 3.64 17.43 -1.02
CA GLY A 243 2.33 18.03 -1.25
C GLY A 243 1.23 17.43 -0.37
N ASP A 244 0.04 17.36 -0.94
CA ASP A 244 -1.20 17.21 -0.18
C ASP A 244 -1.56 15.77 0.20
N VAL A 245 -2.38 15.68 1.24
CA VAL A 245 -3.26 14.53 1.45
C VAL A 245 -4.64 14.84 0.90
N GLU A 246 -5.07 14.14 -0.13
CA GLU A 246 -6.27 14.54 -0.89
C GLU A 246 -7.09 13.38 -1.48
N ASN A 247 -8.24 13.73 -2.04
CA ASN A 247 -9.01 12.85 -2.93
C ASN A 247 -8.71 13.23 -4.38
N ILE A 248 -7.60 12.68 -4.90
CA ILE A 248 -6.91 13.11 -6.14
C ILE A 248 -7.80 13.12 -7.39
N PHE A 249 -8.88 12.34 -7.41
CA PHE A 249 -9.83 12.28 -8.54
C PHE A 249 -11.18 12.94 -8.25
N ALA A 250 -11.17 14.02 -7.44
CA ALA A 250 -12.25 14.84 -6.83
C ALA A 250 -13.54 15.15 -7.64
N SER A 251 -13.71 14.63 -8.86
CA SER A 251 -15.00 14.62 -9.56
C SER A 251 -16.13 13.88 -8.82
N SER A 252 -15.80 13.04 -7.82
CA SER A 252 -16.76 12.29 -6.99
C SER A 252 -16.75 12.71 -5.52
N ASN A 253 -17.15 13.96 -5.23
CA ASN A 253 -17.39 14.51 -3.87
C ASN A 253 -18.50 13.81 -3.05
N GLY A 254 -18.77 12.53 -3.30
CA GLY A 254 -19.90 11.81 -2.72
C GLY A 254 -19.56 10.74 -1.69
N GLY A 255 -18.27 10.45 -1.48
CA GLY A 255 -17.83 9.40 -0.56
C GLY A 255 -17.26 9.93 0.75
N VAL A 256 -17.01 9.02 1.70
CA VAL A 256 -16.33 9.32 2.97
C VAL A 256 -14.94 8.69 2.90
N HIS A 257 -13.90 9.50 3.00
CA HIS A 257 -12.51 9.06 2.93
C HIS A 257 -11.90 9.23 4.32
N GLN A 258 -11.63 8.11 5.00
CA GLN A 258 -11.07 8.15 6.35
C GLN A 258 -9.62 7.67 6.31
N PHE A 259 -8.74 8.50 6.85
CA PHE A 259 -7.35 8.20 7.07
C PHE A 259 -7.10 8.16 8.58
N SER A 260 -6.79 6.99 9.14
CA SER A 260 -6.52 6.81 10.56
C SER A 260 -5.05 6.50 10.81
N LEU A 261 -4.42 7.26 11.70
CA LEU A 261 -3.05 7.07 12.15
C LEU A 261 -3.04 6.70 13.63
N LEU A 262 -2.59 5.48 13.93
CA LEU A 262 -2.55 4.93 15.28
C LEU A 262 -1.10 4.68 15.76
N GLY A 263 -0.95 4.35 17.05
CA GLY A 263 0.36 4.07 17.62
C GLY A 263 1.29 5.29 17.58
N ASP A 264 2.54 5.10 17.18
CA ASP A 264 3.55 6.15 17.00
C ASP A 264 3.63 6.65 15.53
N SER A 265 2.53 6.52 14.76
CA SER A 265 2.47 6.97 13.35
C SER A 265 2.73 8.46 13.16
N ARG A 266 3.32 8.84 12.03
CA ARG A 266 3.66 10.23 11.67
C ARG A 266 3.20 10.58 10.27
N LEU A 267 2.58 11.74 10.11
CA LEU A 267 2.26 12.38 8.84
C LEU A 267 2.95 13.74 8.75
N VAL A 268 3.62 13.99 7.63
CA VAL A 268 4.01 15.32 7.15
C VAL A 268 3.50 15.45 5.73
N ALA A 269 2.75 16.51 5.50
CA ALA A 269 2.18 16.86 4.21
C ALA A 269 2.03 18.39 4.17
N ASP A 270 1.70 18.91 3.00
CA ASP A 270 1.47 20.34 2.84
C ASP A 270 0.14 20.74 3.50
N GLN A 271 -0.97 20.26 2.95
CA GLN A 271 -2.32 20.45 3.46
C GLN A 271 -3.15 19.15 3.44
N LEU A 272 -4.31 19.18 4.12
CA LEU A 272 -5.37 18.17 4.04
C LEU A 272 -6.51 18.72 3.19
N GLN A 273 -6.75 18.09 2.04
CA GLN A 273 -7.78 18.55 1.13
C GLN A 273 -9.19 18.00 1.41
N SER A 274 -10.16 18.63 0.75
CA SER A 274 -11.58 18.33 0.76
C SER A 274 -11.88 16.83 0.66
N GLY A 275 -12.78 16.37 1.52
CA GLY A 275 -13.30 15.01 1.51
C GLY A 275 -12.49 14.02 2.34
N ILE A 276 -11.31 14.40 2.84
CA ILE A 276 -10.52 13.56 3.75
C ILE A 276 -10.83 13.89 5.21
N ALA A 277 -11.11 12.85 6.00
CA ALA A 277 -11.21 12.89 7.44
C ALA A 277 -9.99 12.17 8.04
N LEU A 278 -9.12 12.93 8.71
CA LEU A 278 -7.93 12.42 9.38
C LEU A 278 -8.22 12.13 10.87
N PHE A 279 -7.93 10.93 11.33
CA PHE A 279 -8.11 10.48 12.71
C PHE A 279 -6.74 10.16 13.33
N LEU A 280 -6.41 10.80 14.45
CA LEU A 280 -5.12 10.66 15.12
C LEU A 280 -5.31 9.96 16.48
N GLY A 281 -4.93 8.70 16.58
CA GLY A 281 -4.97 7.89 17.80
C GLY A 281 -3.59 7.53 18.36
N GLY A 282 -3.54 7.01 19.60
CA GLY A 282 -2.26 6.65 20.23
C GLY A 282 -1.39 7.87 20.53
N ASN A 283 -0.15 7.85 20.06
CA ASN A 283 0.82 8.96 20.09
C ASN A 283 1.05 9.56 18.69
N SER A 284 0.15 9.32 17.74
CA SER A 284 0.38 9.71 16.36
C SER A 284 0.45 11.22 16.18
N THR A 285 1.21 11.64 15.16
CA THR A 285 1.43 13.06 14.87
C THR A 285 1.10 13.37 13.43
N ALA A 286 0.45 14.51 13.18
CA ALA A 286 0.33 15.10 11.85
C ALA A 286 0.91 16.51 11.85
N THR A 287 1.68 16.85 10.82
CA THR A 287 2.22 18.20 10.59
C THR A 287 1.84 18.66 9.20
N PHE A 288 1.17 19.81 9.12
CA PHE A 288 0.86 20.49 7.86
C PHE A 288 1.79 21.68 7.67
N THR A 289 2.45 21.73 6.51
CA THR A 289 3.53 22.68 6.20
C THR A 289 3.15 23.81 5.26
N ASP A 290 1.90 23.81 4.76
CA ASP A 290 1.31 24.87 3.93
C ASP A 290 1.72 26.26 4.45
N ASP A 291 2.14 27.14 3.55
CA ASP A 291 2.55 28.51 3.88
C ASP A 291 1.72 29.55 3.11
N LEU A 292 2.12 30.83 3.15
CA LEU A 292 1.37 31.92 2.50
C LEU A 292 1.98 32.30 1.15
N ASP A 293 3.09 31.67 0.78
CA ASP A 293 3.86 31.96 -0.43
C ASP A 293 3.55 30.95 -1.56
N ASP A 294 2.77 29.91 -1.29
CA ASP A 294 2.25 28.94 -2.25
C ASP A 294 0.98 29.43 -3.01
N ALA A 295 0.54 28.67 -4.01
CA ALA A 295 -0.41 29.12 -5.04
C ALA A 295 -1.81 28.51 -4.91
N ASP A 296 -1.99 27.58 -3.97
CA ASP A 296 -3.10 26.64 -3.86
C ASP A 296 -4.09 26.98 -2.73
N GLY A 297 -3.80 28.00 -1.93
CA GLY A 297 -4.80 28.80 -1.23
C GLY A 297 -4.77 28.65 0.28
N ASP A 298 -3.80 29.33 0.90
CA ASP A 298 -3.71 29.79 2.29
C ASP A 298 -4.56 29.03 3.35
N SER A 299 -4.46 27.70 3.43
CA SER A 299 -5.25 26.92 4.40
C SER A 299 -4.79 25.47 4.53
N TRP A 300 -4.29 25.12 5.73
CA TRP A 300 -3.90 23.74 6.05
C TRP A 300 -4.99 22.68 5.86
N LEU A 301 -6.27 23.05 6.02
CA LEU A 301 -7.43 22.16 5.87
C LEU A 301 -8.41 22.79 4.88
N THR A 302 -8.63 22.22 3.69
CA THR A 302 -9.59 22.79 2.73
C THR A 302 -11.04 22.32 2.96
N ASP A 303 -11.99 22.72 2.12
CA ASP A 303 -13.42 22.63 2.41
C ASP A 303 -13.90 21.20 2.72
N ASN A 304 -14.50 21.00 3.90
CA ASN A 304 -14.94 19.71 4.45
C ASN A 304 -13.82 18.73 4.83
N ALA A 305 -12.54 19.10 4.71
CA ALA A 305 -11.48 18.38 5.40
C ALA A 305 -11.67 18.52 6.92
N LEU A 306 -11.32 17.46 7.66
CA LEU A 306 -11.38 17.49 9.12
C LEU A 306 -10.26 16.67 9.73
N VAL A 307 -9.89 17.06 10.95
CA VAL A 307 -8.95 16.31 11.79
C VAL A 307 -9.62 16.02 13.13
N ARG A 308 -9.53 14.78 13.59
CA ARG A 308 -10.02 14.35 14.90
C ARG A 308 -8.89 13.74 15.70
N LEU A 309 -8.64 14.29 16.89
CA LEU A 309 -7.70 13.71 17.84
C LEU A 309 -8.47 12.70 18.71
N ASP A 310 -8.16 11.42 18.63
CA ASP A 310 -8.82 10.33 19.37
C ASP A 310 -8.03 9.88 20.61
N SER A 311 -6.92 10.55 20.92
CA SER A 311 -6.07 10.24 22.08
C SER A 311 -5.42 11.50 22.63
N THR A 312 -5.13 11.51 23.94
CA THR A 312 -4.32 12.57 24.57
C THR A 312 -2.84 12.52 24.19
N GLY A 313 -2.39 11.39 23.65
CA GLY A 313 -1.02 11.24 23.12
C GLY A 313 -0.85 11.87 21.74
N ALA A 314 -1.92 11.92 20.95
CA ALA A 314 -1.90 12.43 19.58
C ALA A 314 -1.64 13.94 19.52
N SER A 315 -1.00 14.41 18.46
CA SER A 315 -0.77 15.84 18.23
C SER A 315 -0.93 16.26 16.77
N LEU A 316 -1.49 17.44 16.58
CA LEU A 316 -1.64 18.09 15.28
C LEU A 316 -0.82 19.37 15.27
N THR A 317 0.08 19.53 14.31
CA THR A 317 0.93 20.70 14.15
C THR A 317 0.60 21.41 12.84
N PHE A 318 0.42 22.71 12.94
CA PHE A 318 0.34 23.65 11.82
C PHE A 318 1.61 24.50 11.85
N ALA A 319 2.46 24.39 10.83
CA ALA A 319 3.82 24.89 10.88
C ALA A 319 3.95 26.41 10.68
N ASN A 320 3.10 26.98 9.81
CA ASN A 320 3.14 28.39 9.40
C ASN A 320 1.78 29.04 9.60
N ASP A 321 1.72 30.37 9.78
CA ASP A 321 0.47 31.12 9.90
C ASP A 321 -0.34 31.05 8.59
N GLN A 322 -1.68 31.05 8.69
CA GLN A 322 -2.62 30.97 7.57
C GLN A 322 -3.69 32.07 7.61
N THR A 323 -4.49 32.20 6.55
CA THR A 323 -5.59 33.20 6.51
C THR A 323 -6.95 32.61 6.86
N ALA A 324 -7.13 31.31 6.68
CA ALA A 324 -8.39 30.60 6.94
C ALA A 324 -8.50 30.08 8.38
N ASP A 325 -9.61 30.41 9.06
CA ASP A 325 -9.90 29.86 10.39
C ASP A 325 -10.36 28.39 10.31
N THR A 326 -9.53 27.48 10.80
CA THR A 326 -9.78 26.03 10.73
C THR A 326 -10.34 25.43 12.03
N ARG A 327 -10.61 26.23 13.08
CA ARG A 327 -11.04 25.70 14.41
C ARG A 327 -12.30 24.85 14.37
N SER A 328 -13.19 25.09 13.42
CA SER A 328 -14.43 24.33 13.24
C SER A 328 -14.22 22.92 12.65
N ARG A 329 -13.02 22.65 12.11
CA ARG A 329 -12.63 21.43 11.41
C ARG A 329 -11.79 20.49 12.29
N ILE A 330 -11.47 20.90 13.51
CA ILE A 330 -10.64 20.14 14.45
C ILE A 330 -11.49 19.65 15.60
N PHE A 331 -11.53 18.33 15.80
CA PHE A 331 -12.42 17.66 16.73
C PHE A 331 -11.65 17.01 17.88
N ASN A 332 -12.22 17.12 19.08
CA ASN A 332 -11.87 16.28 20.21
C ASN A 332 -12.66 14.97 20.08
N GLY A 333 -11.97 13.87 19.89
CA GLY A 333 -12.56 12.55 19.76
C GLY A 333 -13.00 11.91 21.08
N LEU A 334 -12.49 12.39 22.21
CA LEU A 334 -12.84 11.93 23.55
C LEU A 334 -14.10 12.62 24.09
N ALA A 335 -14.33 13.86 23.68
CA ALA A 335 -15.55 14.62 23.92
C ALA A 335 -15.97 15.23 22.57
N PRO A 336 -17.00 14.71 21.88
CA PRO A 336 -17.27 14.97 20.46
C PRO A 336 -17.73 16.42 20.19
N THR A 337 -16.78 17.33 20.26
CA THR A 337 -16.89 18.78 20.09
C THR A 337 -15.72 19.28 19.25
N THR A 338 -15.86 20.47 18.68
CA THR A 338 -14.79 21.12 17.92
C THR A 338 -13.99 22.06 18.80
N TYR A 339 -12.77 22.40 18.37
CA TYR A 339 -11.99 23.47 19.00
C TYR A 339 -12.79 24.77 19.07
N ALA A 340 -13.53 25.12 18.01
CA ALA A 340 -14.34 26.33 17.97
C ALA A 340 -15.47 26.38 19.03
N LEU A 341 -16.02 25.22 19.41
CA LEU A 341 -17.13 25.14 20.36
C LEU A 341 -16.66 24.97 21.81
N ASP A 342 -15.56 24.24 22.02
CA ASP A 342 -14.98 24.01 23.34
C ASP A 342 -13.45 23.92 23.26
N PRO A 343 -12.76 25.08 23.26
CA PRO A 343 -11.31 25.11 23.20
C PRO A 343 -10.67 24.59 24.50
N SER A 344 -11.44 24.45 25.60
CA SER A 344 -10.90 24.00 26.88
C SER A 344 -10.47 22.52 26.87
N GLY A 345 -10.97 21.74 25.91
CA GLY A 345 -10.51 20.37 25.66
C GLY A 345 -9.15 20.26 24.96
N PHE A 346 -8.54 21.38 24.59
CA PHE A 346 -7.30 21.44 23.81
C PHE A 346 -6.20 22.24 24.53
N SER A 347 -4.96 21.98 24.13
CA SER A 347 -3.78 22.75 24.53
C SER A 347 -2.97 23.13 23.29
N PRO A 348 -2.67 24.43 23.08
CA PRO A 348 -3.22 25.58 23.80
C PRO A 348 -4.75 25.71 23.65
N ASN A 349 -5.41 26.47 24.53
CA ASN A 349 -6.87 26.71 24.51
C ASN A 349 -7.26 28.14 24.08
N ASP A 350 -6.28 28.94 23.68
CA ASP A 350 -6.42 30.33 23.23
C ASP A 350 -5.95 30.53 21.78
N TRP A 351 -5.70 29.45 21.05
CA TRP A 351 -5.40 29.49 19.62
C TRP A 351 -6.52 30.18 18.82
N ASP A 352 -6.11 31.07 17.93
CA ASP A 352 -6.96 31.95 17.13
C ASP A 352 -7.53 31.28 15.87
N GLY A 353 -7.01 30.10 15.51
CA GLY A 353 -7.42 29.34 14.34
C GLY A 353 -6.60 29.58 13.09
N VAL A 354 -5.61 30.47 13.15
CA VAL A 354 -4.84 30.96 12.00
C VAL A 354 -3.34 31.05 12.26
N SER A 355 -2.90 31.21 13.50
CA SER A 355 -1.46 31.21 13.83
C SER A 355 -0.88 29.79 13.80
N ALA A 356 0.42 29.64 13.55
CA ALA A 356 1.13 28.38 13.71
C ALA A 356 0.94 27.83 15.14
N VAL A 357 0.71 26.52 15.27
CA VAL A 357 0.38 25.90 16.56
C VAL A 357 0.69 24.41 16.59
N THR A 358 0.88 23.86 17.79
CA THR A 358 0.76 22.41 18.02
C THR A 358 -0.36 22.16 19.01
N LEU A 359 -1.41 21.48 18.55
CA LEU A 359 -2.61 21.13 19.30
C LEU A 359 -2.50 19.72 19.86
N ARG A 360 -2.94 19.56 21.12
CA ARG A 360 -3.11 18.28 21.81
C ARG A 360 -4.40 18.30 22.61
N LEU A 361 -4.96 17.13 22.90
CA LEU A 361 -6.07 17.04 23.84
C LEU A 361 -5.60 17.18 25.28
N VAL A 362 -6.36 17.91 26.09
CA VAL A 362 -6.19 17.96 27.53
C VAL A 362 -6.97 16.79 28.15
N PRO A 363 -6.34 15.98 29.02
CA PRO A 363 -7.08 14.95 29.75
C PRO A 363 -8.20 15.59 30.58
N GLU A 364 -9.42 15.08 30.45
CA GLU A 364 -10.51 15.44 31.36
C GLU A 364 -10.06 15.23 32.82
N PRO A 365 -10.41 16.14 33.75
CA PRO A 365 -10.16 15.90 35.16
C PRO A 365 -10.87 14.61 35.57
N GLY A 366 -10.09 13.54 35.76
CA GLY A 366 -10.65 12.22 36.04
C GLY A 366 -11.62 12.27 37.22
N SER A 367 -12.66 11.42 37.18
CA SER A 367 -13.74 11.39 38.18
C SER A 367 -13.24 11.26 39.64
N ALA A 368 -12.02 10.72 39.82
CA ALA A 368 -11.33 10.65 41.10
C ALA A 368 -10.93 12.03 41.66
N VAL A 369 -10.53 12.99 40.82
CA VAL A 369 -10.20 14.37 41.23
C VAL A 369 -11.47 15.12 41.66
N LEU A 370 -12.57 14.93 40.93
CA LEU A 370 -13.90 15.43 41.31
C LEU A 370 -14.43 14.79 42.60
N ALA A 371 -14.18 13.50 42.84
CA ALA A 371 -14.54 12.84 44.09
C ALA A 371 -13.73 13.32 45.31
N ILE A 372 -12.44 13.65 45.13
CA ILE A 372 -11.60 14.22 46.19
C ILE A 372 -12.04 15.65 46.52
N LEU A 373 -12.32 16.49 45.51
CA LEU A 373 -12.84 17.85 45.71
C LEU A 373 -14.26 17.85 46.32
N GLY A 374 -15.14 16.96 45.85
CA GLY A 374 -16.48 16.78 46.42
C GLY A 374 -16.46 16.22 47.85
N GLY A 375 -15.54 15.29 48.14
CA GLY A 375 -15.34 14.73 49.48
C GLY A 375 -14.80 15.75 50.48
N LEU A 376 -13.88 16.62 50.06
CA LEU A 376 -13.38 17.74 50.88
C LEU A 376 -14.47 18.80 51.13
N GLY A 377 -15.31 19.09 50.13
CA GLY A 377 -16.46 19.99 50.27
C GLY A 377 -17.52 19.48 51.26
N LEU A 378 -17.82 18.18 51.22
CA LEU A 378 -18.77 17.53 52.14
C LEU A 378 -18.23 17.44 53.58
N ALA A 379 -16.93 17.21 53.76
CA ALA A 379 -16.28 17.24 55.08
C ALA A 379 -16.28 18.64 55.71
N ALA A 380 -16.12 19.69 54.90
CA ALA A 380 -16.20 21.08 55.36
C ALA A 380 -17.64 21.53 55.68
N ALA A 381 -18.63 21.09 54.91
CA ALA A 381 -20.05 21.37 55.19
C ALA A 381 -20.59 20.61 56.42
N GLY A 382 -20.11 19.38 56.65
CA GLY A 382 -20.47 18.58 57.83
C GLY A 382 -19.98 19.17 59.16
N ARG A 383 -18.87 19.92 59.16
CA ARG A 383 -18.35 20.59 60.36
C ARG A 383 -19.09 21.88 60.75
N ARG A 384 -19.85 22.51 59.85
CA ARG A 384 -20.60 23.76 60.15
C ARG A 384 -22.00 23.53 60.70
N ARG A 385 -22.51 22.29 60.78
CA ARG A 385 -23.80 21.95 61.40
C ARG A 385 -23.69 21.34 62.81
N ALA A 386 -22.48 21.25 63.36
CA ALA A 386 -22.19 20.69 64.67
C ALA A 386 -21.60 21.72 65.66
N GLY A 387 -21.94 23.01 65.49
CA GLY A 387 -21.54 24.10 66.39
C GLY A 387 -22.76 24.81 66.96
#